data_AF-A0A2G5C0T1-F1
#
_entry.id   AF-A0A2G5C0T1-F1
#
_cell.length_a   1.000
_cell.length_b   1.000
_cell.length_c   1.000
_cell.angle_alpha   90.00
_cell.angle_beta   90.00
_cell.angle_gamma   90.00
#
_symmetry.space_group_name_H-M   'P 1'
#
loop_
_entity.id
_entity.type
_entity.pdbx_description
1 polymer ?
#
loop_
_entity_poly.entity_id
_entity_poly.type
_entity_poly.pdbx_seq_one_letter_code
_entity_poly.pdbx_strand_id
1 'polypeptide(L)'
;MRNAFSNHNNDPEEELEGRSKSEESDSSEDEVGPRNTIGDVPLEWYNDEPHIGYDITGKKIIKLPKKDMLDSLLATADNSKNWRKIMDELNDEEVELAKNEIGLIQNLLRGKTPHPDVDPYAPYVDWFEWKDSIHPLSSAQEPKRRFIPSKWETKKVVKLIRAIREGRIKQDKPKEEPQLYLLWGDDSNSTEKSGHGLSYIPAPKPKVPGHEESYNPSVEYIPTQEEVDSYQLMYEEDRPKFIPKR
;
A
#
# COMPACT_ATOMS: atom_id res chain seq x y z
N MET A 1 64.55 17.42 -44.12
CA MET A 1 63.33 16.57 -44.04
C MET A 1 62.25 17.43 -43.42
N ARG A 2 61.45 18.16 -44.21
CA ARG A 2 60.15 17.74 -44.78
C ARG A 2 59.21 17.11 -43.74
N ASN A 3 58.23 17.88 -43.28
CA ASN A 3 56.77 17.61 -43.34
C ASN A 3 55.99 18.08 -42.10
N ALA A 4 55.09 19.04 -42.39
CA ALA A 4 53.70 19.14 -41.95
C ALA A 4 53.39 19.09 -40.44
N PHE A 5 53.32 20.26 -39.82
CA PHE A 5 52.32 20.51 -38.76
C PHE A 5 51.09 21.12 -39.42
N SER A 6 50.08 20.27 -39.66
CA SER A 6 48.72 20.68 -39.96
C SER A 6 48.07 21.18 -38.67
N ASN A 7 47.91 22.49 -38.52
CA ASN A 7 46.91 23.01 -37.60
C ASN A 7 45.53 22.78 -38.24
N HIS A 8 44.91 21.67 -37.88
CA HIS A 8 43.49 21.43 -38.08
C HIS A 8 42.77 22.01 -36.85
N ASN A 9 42.53 23.32 -36.88
CA ASN A 9 41.48 23.90 -36.04
C ASN A 9 40.16 23.51 -36.71
N ASN A 10 39.64 22.34 -36.33
CA ASN A 10 38.23 22.04 -36.55
C ASN A 10 37.47 22.74 -35.43
N ASP A 11 37.29 24.04 -35.61
CA ASP A 11 36.15 24.71 -34.99
C ASP A 11 34.90 24.09 -35.63
N PRO A 12 33.96 23.50 -34.86
CA PRO A 12 32.65 23.24 -35.41
C PRO A 12 32.00 24.62 -35.61
N GLU A 13 32.14 25.16 -36.82
CA GLU A 13 31.22 26.16 -37.31
C GLU A 13 29.83 25.52 -37.25
N GLU A 14 29.10 25.86 -36.18
CA GLU A 14 27.67 25.66 -36.04
C GLU A 14 27.01 26.44 -37.19
N GLU A 15 27.00 25.84 -38.38
CA GLU A 15 26.00 26.15 -39.39
C GLU A 15 24.65 25.84 -38.77
N LEU A 16 24.09 26.84 -38.09
CA LEU A 16 22.67 26.92 -37.81
C LEU A 16 21.95 27.10 -39.15
N GLU A 17 21.94 26.04 -39.97
CA GLU A 17 20.99 25.86 -41.04
C GLU A 17 19.62 26.08 -40.42
N GLY A 18 18.92 27.11 -40.91
CA GLY A 18 17.64 27.54 -40.38
C GLY A 18 16.71 26.33 -40.25
N ARG A 19 16.43 25.96 -39.00
CA ARG A 19 15.47 24.91 -38.66
C ARG A 19 14.20 25.21 -39.43
N SER A 20 13.92 24.39 -40.44
CA SER A 20 12.65 24.47 -41.16
C SER A 20 11.56 24.36 -40.10
N LYS A 21 10.69 25.36 -40.04
CA LYS A 21 9.58 25.38 -39.11
C LYS A 21 8.62 24.29 -39.59
N SER A 22 8.85 23.06 -39.15
CA SER A 22 7.97 21.94 -39.42
C SER A 22 6.72 22.15 -38.57
N GLU A 23 5.56 22.19 -39.24
CA GLU A 23 4.26 22.18 -38.58
C GLU A 23 4.11 20.82 -37.87
N GLU A 24 4.33 20.84 -36.56
CA GLU A 24 4.17 19.66 -35.72
C GLU A 24 2.68 19.54 -35.37
N SER A 25 2.09 18.37 -35.59
CA SER A 25 0.64 18.14 -35.45
C SER A 25 0.09 18.36 -34.03
N ASP A 26 0.94 18.53 -33.03
CA ASP A 26 0.59 18.71 -31.61
C ASP A 26 1.03 20.09 -31.07
N SER A 27 1.36 21.03 -31.97
CA SER A 27 1.68 22.40 -31.58
C SER A 27 0.41 23.11 -31.10
N SER A 28 0.37 23.50 -29.82
CA SER A 28 -0.75 24.21 -29.22
C SER A 28 -1.04 25.57 -29.87
N GLU A 29 -0.08 26.13 -30.61
CA GLU A 29 -0.25 27.37 -31.39
C GLU A 29 -0.85 27.13 -32.79
N ASP A 30 -0.89 25.89 -33.28
CA ASP A 30 -1.42 25.51 -34.61
C ASP A 30 -2.77 24.78 -34.57
N GLU A 31 -3.38 24.59 -33.38
CA GLU A 31 -4.81 24.26 -33.32
C GLU A 31 -5.56 25.36 -34.08
N VAL A 32 -6.11 25.01 -35.26
CA VAL A 32 -6.78 25.88 -36.26
C VAL A 32 -6.83 27.31 -35.78
N GLY A 33 -5.77 28.08 -36.08
CA GLY A 33 -5.58 29.41 -35.51
C GLY A 33 -6.89 30.19 -35.57
N PRO A 34 -7.36 30.76 -34.45
CA PRO A 34 -8.68 31.34 -34.37
C PRO A 34 -8.86 32.30 -35.54
N ARG A 35 -9.93 32.09 -36.31
CA ARG A 35 -10.23 32.92 -37.47
C ARG A 35 -10.29 34.40 -37.08
N ASN A 36 -10.66 34.65 -35.83
CA ASN A 36 -10.70 35.96 -35.22
C ASN A 36 -9.41 36.35 -34.50
N THR A 37 -9.01 37.61 -34.65
CA THR A 37 -7.73 38.16 -34.13
C THR A 37 -7.86 39.00 -32.86
N ILE A 38 -9.05 39.07 -32.26
CA ILE A 38 -9.34 39.89 -31.06
C ILE A 38 -8.60 39.47 -29.79
N GLY A 39 -8.11 38.23 -29.69
CA GLY A 39 -7.45 37.72 -28.48
C GLY A 39 -8.40 37.62 -27.28
N ASP A 40 -7.87 37.76 -26.06
CA ASP A 40 -8.64 37.69 -24.80
C ASP A 40 -9.33 39.02 -24.47
N VAL A 41 -10.28 39.41 -25.33
CA VAL A 41 -11.10 40.63 -25.17
C VAL A 41 -12.53 40.24 -24.80
N PRO A 42 -13.16 40.89 -23.80
CA PRO A 42 -14.54 40.61 -23.45
C PRO A 42 -15.51 40.75 -24.63
N LEU A 43 -16.25 39.69 -24.92
CA LEU A 43 -17.25 39.62 -26.01
C LEU A 43 -18.41 40.61 -25.85
N GLU A 44 -18.64 41.10 -24.63
CA GLU A 44 -19.71 42.07 -24.32
C GLU A 44 -19.60 43.35 -25.15
N TRP A 45 -18.38 43.77 -25.51
CA TRP A 45 -18.14 45.00 -26.30
C TRP A 45 -18.70 44.91 -27.71
N TYR A 46 -18.83 43.69 -28.23
CA TYR A 46 -19.40 43.47 -29.55
C TYR A 46 -20.91 43.34 -29.51
N ASN A 47 -21.60 43.29 -28.36
CA ASN A 47 -23.04 43.02 -28.28
C ASN A 47 -23.89 43.92 -29.19
N ASP A 48 -23.57 45.21 -29.24
CA ASP A 48 -24.27 46.22 -30.06
C ASP A 48 -23.77 46.26 -31.51
N GLU A 49 -22.63 45.62 -31.80
CA GLU A 49 -22.04 45.58 -33.13
C GLU A 49 -22.59 44.42 -33.99
N PRO A 50 -22.68 44.61 -35.32
CA PRO A 50 -23.14 43.56 -36.26
C PRO A 50 -22.09 42.48 -36.56
N HIS A 51 -20.87 42.63 -36.07
CA HIS A 51 -19.72 41.76 -36.33
C HIS A 51 -18.94 41.51 -35.04
N ILE A 52 -18.16 40.43 -35.00
CA ILE A 52 -17.25 40.11 -33.89
C ILE A 52 -15.84 40.10 -34.45
N GLY A 53 -15.09 41.17 -34.22
CA GLY A 53 -13.70 41.27 -34.65
C GLY A 53 -13.47 41.16 -36.17
N TYR A 54 -12.24 40.81 -36.53
CA TYR A 54 -11.74 40.79 -37.90
C TYR A 54 -10.84 39.56 -38.14
N ASP A 55 -10.91 39.05 -39.37
CA ASP A 55 -10.02 38.01 -39.88
C ASP A 55 -8.58 38.52 -40.03
N ILE A 56 -7.59 37.63 -40.16
CA ILE A 56 -6.17 37.94 -40.40
C ILE A 56 -5.98 38.85 -41.63
N THR A 57 -6.90 38.74 -42.60
CA THR A 57 -6.93 39.56 -43.82
C THR A 57 -7.64 40.93 -43.65
N GLY A 58 -8.20 41.21 -42.48
CA GLY A 58 -8.93 42.44 -42.17
C GLY A 58 -10.42 42.43 -42.60
N LYS A 59 -11.00 41.26 -42.87
CA LYS A 59 -12.43 41.13 -43.19
C LYS A 59 -13.26 41.01 -41.91
N LYS A 60 -14.43 41.66 -41.89
CA LYS A 60 -15.37 41.61 -40.75
C LYS A 60 -16.02 40.23 -40.64
N ILE A 61 -16.00 39.64 -39.45
CA ILE A 61 -16.71 38.39 -39.16
C ILE A 61 -18.12 38.72 -38.70
N ILE A 62 -19.09 38.57 -39.59
CA ILE A 62 -20.49 38.96 -39.34
C ILE A 62 -21.13 37.91 -38.43
N LYS A 63 -21.87 38.38 -37.42
CA LYS A 63 -22.61 37.50 -36.50
C LYS A 63 -23.64 36.68 -37.23
N LEU A 64 -23.80 35.42 -36.82
CA LEU A 64 -24.92 34.62 -37.30
C LEU A 64 -26.22 35.14 -36.69
N PRO A 65 -27.35 35.09 -37.42
CA PRO A 65 -28.64 35.43 -36.84
C PRO A 65 -28.92 34.48 -35.68
N LYS A 66 -29.07 35.03 -34.47
CA LYS A 66 -29.44 34.24 -33.29
C LYS A 66 -30.75 33.52 -33.57
N LYS A 67 -30.73 32.19 -33.54
CA LYS A 67 -31.94 31.37 -33.63
C LYS A 67 -32.85 31.69 -32.45
N ASP A 68 -34.15 31.69 -32.68
CA ASP A 68 -35.13 31.88 -31.61
C ASP A 68 -34.99 30.76 -30.56
N MET A 69 -35.35 31.07 -29.31
CA MET A 69 -35.29 30.09 -28.22
C MET A 69 -36.17 28.85 -28.50
N LEU A 70 -37.23 29.02 -29.28
CA LEU A 70 -38.06 27.91 -29.74
C LEU A 70 -37.36 27.07 -30.81
N ASP A 71 -36.64 27.70 -31.74
CA ASP A 71 -35.91 27.02 -32.80
C ASP A 71 -34.72 26.24 -32.24
N SER A 72 -34.03 26.77 -31.23
CA SER A 72 -32.98 26.03 -30.53
C SER A 72 -33.55 24.83 -29.78
N LEU A 73 -34.72 24.98 -29.14
CA LEU A 73 -35.42 23.89 -28.48
C LEU A 73 -35.85 22.81 -29.49
N LEU A 74 -36.43 23.19 -30.62
CA LEU A 74 -36.79 22.24 -31.68
C LEU A 74 -35.55 21.54 -32.24
N ALA A 75 -34.45 22.27 -32.46
CA ALA A 75 -33.19 21.67 -32.87
C ALA A 75 -32.65 20.66 -31.85
N THR A 76 -32.85 20.89 -30.54
CA THR A 76 -32.48 19.92 -29.49
C THR A 76 -33.38 18.69 -29.46
N ALA A 77 -34.68 18.85 -29.74
CA ALA A 77 -35.67 17.77 -29.70
C ALA A 77 -35.62 16.88 -30.95
N ASP A 78 -35.51 17.49 -32.14
CA ASP A 78 -35.55 16.79 -33.42
C ASP A 78 -34.21 16.12 -33.77
N ASN A 79 -33.08 16.73 -33.39
CA ASN A 79 -31.76 16.22 -33.73
C ASN A 79 -31.10 15.50 -32.55
N SER A 80 -31.11 14.16 -32.58
CA SER A 80 -30.38 13.33 -31.61
C SER A 80 -28.87 13.61 -31.56
N LYS A 81 -28.29 14.25 -32.58
CA LYS A 81 -26.86 14.61 -32.63
C LYS A 81 -26.54 15.99 -32.07
N ASN A 82 -27.53 16.76 -31.60
CA ASN A 82 -27.31 18.14 -31.17
C ASN A 82 -26.33 18.26 -29.99
N TRP A 83 -26.23 17.23 -29.14
CA TRP A 83 -25.25 17.19 -28.04
C TRP A 83 -23.78 17.15 -28.50
N ARG A 84 -23.51 16.89 -29.79
CA ARG A 84 -22.16 16.92 -30.37
C ARG A 84 -21.75 18.30 -30.89
N LYS A 85 -22.70 19.24 -30.93
CA LYS A 85 -22.46 20.60 -31.39
C LYS A 85 -22.03 21.47 -30.23
N ILE A 86 -20.95 22.21 -30.41
CA ILE A 86 -20.44 23.19 -29.47
C ILE A 86 -20.43 24.53 -30.20
N MET A 87 -20.88 25.59 -29.52
CA MET A 87 -20.76 26.95 -30.05
C MET A 87 -19.34 27.45 -29.78
N ASP A 88 -18.64 27.85 -30.84
CA ASP A 88 -17.39 28.61 -30.72
C ASP A 88 -17.74 30.09 -30.54
N GLU A 89 -17.49 30.61 -29.33
CA GLU A 89 -17.81 31.99 -28.95
C GLU A 89 -17.01 33.02 -29.75
N LEU A 90 -15.80 32.67 -30.19
CA LEU A 90 -14.89 33.62 -30.82
C LEU A 90 -15.21 33.84 -32.30
N ASN A 91 -15.63 32.77 -32.98
CA ASN A 91 -15.98 32.79 -34.40
C ASN A 91 -17.49 32.84 -34.65
N ASP A 92 -18.32 32.67 -33.60
CA ASP A 92 -19.79 32.57 -33.67
C ASP A 92 -20.22 31.44 -34.62
N GLU A 93 -19.53 30.29 -34.55
CA GLU A 93 -19.74 29.12 -35.41
C GLU A 93 -20.21 27.88 -34.60
N GLU A 94 -21.10 27.07 -35.18
CA GLU A 94 -21.48 25.75 -34.62
C GLU A 94 -20.45 24.70 -35.06
N VAL A 95 -19.57 24.26 -34.15
CA VAL A 95 -18.58 23.20 -34.40
C VAL A 95 -19.15 21.84 -34.02
N GLU A 96 -19.13 20.89 -34.95
CA GLU A 96 -19.52 19.50 -34.72
C GLU A 96 -18.30 18.64 -34.34
N LEU A 97 -18.33 18.02 -33.16
CA LEU A 97 -17.28 17.10 -32.74
C LEU A 97 -17.25 15.83 -33.60
N ALA A 98 -16.06 15.45 -34.04
CA ALA A 98 -15.85 14.22 -34.79
C ALA A 98 -16.08 12.99 -33.89
N LYS A 99 -16.47 11.87 -34.51
CA LYS A 99 -16.70 10.61 -33.77
C LYS A 99 -15.44 10.14 -33.02
N ASN A 100 -14.27 10.39 -33.59
CA ASN A 100 -12.98 9.99 -33.00
C ASN A 100 -12.66 10.81 -31.75
N GLU A 101 -12.87 12.12 -31.79
CA GLU A 101 -12.69 13.05 -30.66
C GLU A 101 -13.63 12.68 -29.50
N ILE A 102 -14.90 12.41 -29.80
CA ILE A 102 -15.86 11.95 -28.78
C ILE A 102 -15.40 10.62 -28.16
N GLY A 103 -14.90 9.69 -28.98
CA GLY A 103 -14.36 8.42 -28.49
C GLY A 103 -13.17 8.63 -27.55
N LEU A 104 -12.27 9.55 -27.90
CA LEU A 104 -11.12 9.93 -27.11
C LEU A 104 -11.54 10.51 -25.75
N ILE A 105 -12.48 11.47 -25.74
CA ILE A 105 -13.02 12.09 -24.53
C ILE A 105 -13.71 11.04 -23.65
N GLN A 106 -14.53 10.15 -24.23
CA GLN A 106 -15.20 9.09 -23.48
C GLN A 106 -14.22 8.10 -22.87
N ASN A 107 -13.15 7.76 -23.57
CA ASN A 107 -12.10 6.89 -23.04
C ASN A 107 -11.37 7.58 -21.87
N LEU A 108 -11.03 8.86 -22.03
CA LEU A 108 -10.39 9.67 -20.99
C LEU A 108 -11.25 9.75 -19.72
N LEU A 109 -12.54 10.10 -19.85
CA LEU A 109 -13.49 10.17 -18.73
C LEU A 109 -13.67 8.83 -18.01
N ARG A 110 -13.53 7.72 -18.72
CA ARG A 110 -13.64 6.35 -18.17
C ARG A 110 -12.31 5.82 -17.62
N GLY A 111 -11.22 6.57 -17.71
CA GLY A 111 -9.88 6.13 -17.34
C GLY A 111 -9.33 4.99 -18.23
N LYS A 112 -9.79 4.91 -19.48
CA LYS A 112 -9.28 3.98 -20.50
C LYS A 112 -8.18 4.64 -21.32
N THR A 113 -7.46 3.85 -22.12
CA THR A 113 -6.45 4.35 -23.06
C THR A 113 -7.09 5.30 -24.10
N PRO A 114 -6.59 6.54 -24.28
CA PRO A 114 -7.15 7.48 -25.24
C PRO A 114 -7.02 7.00 -26.69
N HIS A 115 -5.85 6.49 -27.06
CA HIS A 115 -5.59 5.96 -28.39
C HIS A 115 -6.13 4.54 -28.55
N PRO A 116 -6.83 4.23 -29.66
CA PRO A 116 -7.41 2.91 -29.89
C PRO A 116 -6.37 1.83 -30.18
N ASP A 117 -5.19 2.22 -30.69
CA ASP A 117 -4.16 1.29 -31.16
C ASP A 117 -3.20 0.82 -30.05
N VAL A 118 -3.33 1.38 -28.84
CA VAL A 118 -2.46 1.05 -27.70
C VAL A 118 -3.06 -0.13 -26.95
N ASP A 119 -2.34 -1.26 -26.96
CA ASP A 119 -2.67 -2.42 -26.14
C ASP A 119 -2.29 -2.17 -24.67
N PRO A 120 -3.26 -2.10 -23.73
CA PRO A 120 -2.97 -1.90 -22.31
C PRO A 120 -2.29 -3.10 -21.66
N TYR A 121 -2.32 -4.28 -22.28
CA TYR A 121 -1.77 -5.52 -21.74
C TYR A 121 -0.69 -6.10 -22.65
N ALA A 122 0.14 -5.24 -23.23
CA ALA A 122 1.28 -5.67 -24.02
C ALA A 122 2.17 -6.63 -23.20
N PRO A 123 2.62 -7.76 -23.78
CA PRO A 123 3.48 -8.70 -23.08
C PRO A 123 4.79 -8.01 -22.69
N TYR A 124 5.28 -8.30 -21.49
CA TYR A 124 6.56 -7.79 -21.03
C TYR A 124 7.68 -8.33 -21.93
N VAL A 125 8.44 -7.41 -22.53
CA VAL A 125 9.60 -7.74 -23.36
C VAL A 125 10.86 -7.42 -22.56
N ASP A 126 11.64 -8.44 -22.22
CA ASP A 126 13.00 -8.29 -21.74
C ASP A 126 13.87 -7.76 -22.90
N TRP A 127 13.89 -6.43 -23.04
CA TRP A 127 14.71 -5.73 -24.02
C TRP A 127 16.21 -5.89 -23.72
N PHE A 128 16.55 -6.21 -22.48
CA PHE A 128 17.90 -6.53 -22.06
C PHE A 128 17.91 -7.83 -21.27
N GLU A 129 18.48 -8.87 -21.89
CA GLU A 129 18.78 -10.13 -21.22
C GLU A 129 20.29 -10.28 -21.16
N TRP A 130 20.86 -10.41 -19.97
CA TRP A 130 22.29 -10.70 -19.80
C TRP A 130 22.53 -12.19 -20.04
N LYS A 131 22.30 -12.65 -21.29
CA LYS A 131 22.72 -13.97 -21.75
C LYS A 131 24.25 -14.01 -21.76
N ASP A 132 24.82 -15.05 -21.16
CA ASP A 132 26.26 -15.30 -21.05
C ASP A 132 27.05 -14.45 -20.04
N SER A 133 26.52 -14.27 -18.82
CA SER A 133 27.27 -13.67 -17.70
C SER A 133 28.39 -14.58 -17.17
N ILE A 134 29.50 -14.70 -17.91
CA ILE A 134 30.69 -15.46 -17.49
C ILE A 134 31.39 -14.77 -16.30
N HIS A 135 31.35 -13.44 -16.26
CA HIS A 135 31.98 -12.63 -15.23
C HIS A 135 30.94 -12.05 -14.27
N PRO A 136 31.31 -11.85 -12.98
CA PRO A 136 30.47 -11.10 -12.06
C PRO A 136 30.37 -9.64 -12.51
N LEU A 137 29.28 -8.96 -12.11
CA LEU A 137 29.10 -7.54 -12.40
C LEU A 137 30.22 -6.66 -11.82
N SER A 138 30.88 -7.12 -10.76
CA SER A 138 32.02 -6.45 -10.15
C SER A 138 33.18 -7.40 -9.94
N SER A 139 34.38 -6.96 -10.36
CA SER A 139 35.67 -7.63 -10.15
C SER A 139 36.40 -7.13 -8.90
N ALA A 140 35.65 -6.61 -7.90
CA ALA A 140 36.23 -6.14 -6.64
C ALA A 140 37.04 -7.25 -5.95
N GLN A 141 38.28 -6.94 -5.57
CA GLN A 141 39.17 -7.90 -4.93
C GLN A 141 38.60 -8.34 -3.57
N GLU A 142 38.64 -9.65 -3.31
CA GLU A 142 38.12 -10.18 -2.05
C GLU A 142 39.01 -9.77 -0.86
N PRO A 143 38.42 -9.27 0.25
CA PRO A 143 39.19 -8.84 1.39
C PRO A 143 39.73 -10.03 2.17
N LYS A 144 40.98 -9.92 2.65
CA LYS A 144 41.72 -10.99 3.37
C LYS A 144 40.98 -11.60 4.58
N ARG A 145 40.04 -10.86 5.18
CA ARG A 145 39.21 -11.33 6.30
C ARG A 145 38.30 -12.51 5.95
N ARG A 146 38.03 -12.76 4.67
CA ARG A 146 37.26 -13.93 4.21
C ARG A 146 38.06 -15.22 4.33
N PHE A 147 39.39 -15.12 4.25
CA PHE A 147 40.31 -16.28 4.25
C PHE A 147 41.03 -16.50 5.59
N ILE A 148 41.19 -15.44 6.39
CA ILE A 148 41.82 -15.50 7.72
C ILE A 148 40.74 -15.65 8.80
N PRO A 149 41.01 -16.32 9.93
CA PRO A 149 40.13 -16.31 11.09
C PRO A 149 39.68 -14.90 11.52
N SER A 150 38.48 -14.81 12.06
CA SER A 150 37.82 -13.55 12.35
C SER A 150 38.56 -12.75 13.43
N LYS A 151 38.98 -11.52 13.10
CA LYS A 151 39.54 -10.57 14.08
C LYS A 151 38.53 -10.14 15.15
N TRP A 152 37.24 -10.25 14.88
CA TRP A 152 36.21 -9.91 15.85
C TRP A 152 36.07 -10.98 16.94
N GLU A 153 36.18 -12.24 16.54
CA GLU A 153 36.19 -13.37 17.47
C GLU A 153 37.41 -13.29 18.37
N THR A 154 38.60 -13.04 17.82
CA THR A 154 39.81 -12.87 18.63
C THR A 154 39.66 -11.71 19.63
N LYS A 155 39.06 -10.58 19.23
CA LYS A 155 38.75 -9.47 20.15
C LYS A 155 37.79 -9.89 21.27
N LYS A 156 36.74 -10.66 20.96
CA LYS A 156 35.80 -11.18 21.97
C LYS A 156 36.47 -12.17 22.92
N VAL A 157 37.27 -13.10 22.39
CA VAL A 157 38.04 -14.06 23.19
C VAL A 157 38.99 -13.32 24.14
N VAL A 158 39.72 -12.32 23.66
CA VAL A 158 40.58 -11.49 24.51
C VAL A 158 39.79 -10.76 25.60
N LYS A 159 38.60 -10.21 25.28
CA LYS A 159 37.71 -9.60 26.27
C LYS A 159 37.27 -10.61 27.33
N LEU A 160 36.93 -11.84 26.91
CA LEU A 160 36.52 -12.91 27.82
C LEU A 160 37.69 -13.35 28.72
N ILE A 161 38.88 -13.54 28.15
CA ILE A 161 40.11 -13.85 28.90
C ILE A 161 40.39 -12.78 29.95
N ARG A 162 40.23 -11.50 29.58
CA ARG A 162 40.39 -10.38 30.52
C ARG A 162 39.37 -10.45 31.65
N ALA A 163 38.10 -10.68 31.34
CA ALA A 163 37.04 -10.81 32.34
C ALA A 163 37.23 -12.03 33.27
N ILE A 164 37.75 -13.13 32.75
CA ILE A 164 38.13 -14.32 33.55
C ILE A 164 39.30 -13.98 34.47
N ARG A 165 40.34 -13.30 33.96
CA ARG A 165 41.51 -12.88 34.76
C ARG A 165 41.14 -11.87 35.85
N GLU A 166 40.21 -10.97 35.55
CA GLU A 166 39.62 -10.03 36.52
C GLU A 166 38.65 -10.72 37.51
N GLY A 167 38.34 -12.00 37.32
CA GLY A 167 37.46 -12.78 38.20
C GLY A 167 35.97 -12.44 38.07
N ARG A 168 35.58 -11.63 37.08
CA ARG A 168 34.18 -11.26 36.80
C ARG A 168 33.39 -12.42 36.21
N ILE A 169 34.07 -13.29 35.45
CA ILE A 169 33.51 -14.52 34.89
C ILE A 169 34.25 -15.67 35.54
N LYS A 170 33.52 -16.50 36.28
CA LYS A 170 34.04 -17.74 36.85
C LYS A 170 33.60 -18.87 35.94
N GLN A 171 34.48 -19.84 35.69
CA GLN A 171 34.08 -21.08 35.05
C GLN A 171 33.17 -21.82 36.03
N ASP A 172 32.03 -22.31 35.54
CA ASP A 172 31.10 -23.09 36.35
C ASP A 172 31.85 -24.33 36.86
N LYS A 173 32.11 -24.34 38.16
CA LYS A 173 32.53 -25.55 38.84
C LYS A 173 31.32 -26.49 38.87
N PRO A 174 31.50 -27.82 38.78
CA PRO A 174 30.40 -28.75 38.99
C PRO A 174 29.72 -28.39 40.31
N LYS A 175 28.40 -28.20 40.29
CA LYS A 175 27.62 -27.81 41.47
C LYS A 175 27.87 -28.87 42.53
N GLU A 176 28.52 -28.49 43.62
CA GLU A 176 28.58 -29.31 44.82
C GLU A 176 27.13 -29.57 45.25
N GLU A 177 26.79 -30.84 45.46
CA GLU A 177 25.43 -31.22 45.85
C GLU A 177 25.01 -30.38 47.07
N PRO A 178 23.79 -29.81 47.08
CA PRO A 178 23.36 -28.98 48.20
C PRO A 178 23.46 -29.82 49.47
N GLN A 179 24.07 -29.25 50.52
CA GLN A 179 24.07 -29.89 51.83
C GLN A 179 22.62 -29.94 52.32
N LEU A 180 21.95 -31.07 52.08
CA LEU A 180 20.58 -31.31 52.48
C LEU A 180 20.56 -31.45 54.00
N TYR A 181 19.97 -30.46 54.67
CA TYR A 181 19.67 -30.55 56.09
C TYR A 181 18.20 -30.96 56.26
N LEU A 182 17.94 -31.78 57.28
CA LEU A 182 16.58 -32.14 57.65
C LEU A 182 15.91 -30.89 58.25
N LEU A 183 14.93 -30.33 57.55
CA LEU A 183 14.19 -29.15 58.00
C LEU A 183 13.28 -29.47 59.20
N TRP A 184 12.85 -30.73 59.33
CA TRP A 184 12.01 -31.21 60.41
C TRP A 184 12.89 -31.83 61.51
N GLY A 185 12.84 -31.30 62.73
CA GLY A 185 13.48 -31.92 63.90
C GLY A 185 12.62 -33.01 64.53
N ASP A 186 13.18 -33.76 65.47
CA ASP A 186 12.40 -34.62 66.37
C ASP A 186 11.45 -33.73 67.20
N ASP A 187 10.17 -33.76 66.85
CA ASP A 187 9.12 -32.91 67.44
C ASP A 187 8.76 -33.28 68.88
N SER A 188 9.54 -34.12 69.54
CA SER A 188 9.32 -34.55 70.93
C SER A 188 9.45 -33.42 71.96
N ASN A 189 10.13 -32.32 71.62
CA ASN A 189 10.37 -31.18 72.52
C ASN A 189 9.79 -29.83 72.04
N SER A 190 9.02 -29.79 70.94
CA SER A 190 8.47 -28.53 70.43
C SER A 190 7.09 -28.21 71.02
N THR A 191 7.08 -27.72 72.27
CA THR A 191 5.90 -27.08 72.88
C THR A 191 5.47 -25.78 72.17
N GLU A 192 6.17 -25.38 71.11
CA GLU A 192 5.96 -24.14 70.35
C GLU A 192 5.28 -24.36 68.98
N LYS A 193 4.81 -25.57 68.69
CA LYS A 193 4.02 -25.85 67.46
C LYS A 193 2.53 -25.61 67.65
N SER A 194 2.17 -24.41 68.05
CA SER A 194 0.84 -23.87 67.81
C SER A 194 1.01 -22.41 67.46
N GLY A 195 0.65 -22.05 66.23
CA GLY A 195 0.97 -20.79 65.60
C GLY A 195 0.75 -19.61 66.55
N HIS A 196 1.85 -18.96 66.93
CA HIS A 196 1.82 -17.69 67.64
C HIS A 196 0.94 -16.71 66.85
N GLY A 197 -0.28 -16.47 67.33
CA GLY A 197 -1.20 -15.43 66.87
C GLY A 197 -2.52 -15.89 66.26
N LEU A 198 -2.72 -17.17 65.95
CA LEU A 198 -3.99 -17.69 65.42
C LEU A 198 -4.61 -18.66 66.42
N SER A 199 -5.56 -18.15 67.22
CA SER A 199 -6.19 -18.86 68.33
C SER A 199 -7.04 -20.05 67.90
N TYR A 200 -7.44 -20.16 66.64
CA TYR A 200 -8.12 -21.34 66.10
C TYR A 200 -8.06 -21.34 64.57
N ILE A 201 -7.34 -22.29 63.98
CA ILE A 201 -7.45 -22.61 62.55
C ILE A 201 -8.33 -23.85 62.46
N PRO A 202 -9.60 -23.74 62.01
CA PRO A 202 -10.42 -24.93 61.82
C PRO A 202 -9.76 -25.82 60.77
N ALA A 203 -9.68 -27.12 61.07
CA ALA A 203 -9.23 -28.08 60.08
C ALA A 203 -10.12 -27.97 58.82
N PRO A 204 -9.54 -27.98 57.61
CA PRO A 204 -10.33 -27.99 56.40
C PRO A 204 -11.26 -29.21 56.44
N LYS A 205 -12.56 -29.00 56.21
CA LYS A 205 -13.55 -30.07 56.28
C LYS A 205 -13.29 -31.05 55.11
N PRO A 206 -12.86 -32.30 55.38
CA PRO A 206 -12.74 -33.28 54.32
C PRO A 206 -14.13 -33.58 53.75
N LYS A 207 -14.20 -33.94 52.47
CA LYS A 207 -15.45 -34.45 51.90
C LYS A 207 -15.82 -35.75 52.62
N VAL A 208 -17.09 -35.89 52.95
CA VAL A 208 -17.60 -37.15 53.49
C VAL A 208 -17.52 -38.25 52.41
N PRO A 209 -17.18 -39.48 52.76
CA PRO A 209 -17.24 -40.59 51.80
C PRO A 209 -18.70 -40.79 51.36
N GLY A 210 -18.93 -40.89 50.06
CA GLY A 210 -20.26 -41.03 49.45
C GLY A 210 -20.26 -41.96 48.25
N HIS A 211 -21.44 -42.19 47.68
CA HIS A 211 -21.67 -43.07 46.52
C HIS A 211 -22.02 -42.28 45.24
N GLU A 212 -21.88 -40.95 45.26
CA GLU A 212 -22.19 -40.06 44.13
C GLU A 212 -21.38 -40.38 42.85
N GLU A 213 -20.15 -40.90 43.00
CA GLU A 213 -19.26 -41.28 41.90
C GLU A 213 -19.31 -42.79 41.59
N SER A 214 -20.29 -43.53 42.12
CA SER A 214 -20.44 -44.97 41.84
C SER A 214 -20.91 -45.20 40.40
N TYR A 215 -20.24 -46.12 39.69
CA TYR A 215 -20.59 -46.49 38.31
C TYR A 215 -21.88 -47.31 38.20
N ASN A 216 -22.38 -47.88 39.30
CA ASN A 216 -23.64 -48.63 39.35
C ASN A 216 -24.54 -48.09 40.46
N PRO A 217 -25.13 -46.89 40.27
CA PRO A 217 -26.06 -46.31 41.23
C PRO A 217 -27.39 -47.09 41.24
N SER A 218 -28.10 -47.10 42.37
CA SER A 218 -29.48 -47.62 42.38
C SER A 218 -30.39 -46.71 41.54
N VAL A 219 -31.51 -47.27 41.06
CA VAL A 219 -32.42 -46.58 40.12
C VAL A 219 -32.97 -45.26 40.69
N GLU A 220 -33.09 -45.18 42.02
CA GLU A 220 -33.56 -43.98 42.74
C GLU A 220 -32.62 -42.77 42.61
N TYR A 221 -31.33 -43.00 42.38
CA TYR A 221 -30.35 -41.92 42.23
C TYR A 221 -30.24 -41.40 40.80
N ILE A 222 -30.83 -42.09 39.81
CA ILE A 222 -30.81 -41.65 38.42
C ILE A 222 -31.91 -40.58 38.25
N PRO A 223 -31.56 -39.32 37.95
CA PRO A 223 -32.55 -38.25 37.88
C PRO A 223 -33.52 -38.44 36.72
N THR A 224 -34.75 -37.97 36.92
CA THR A 224 -35.77 -37.86 35.87
C THR A 224 -35.43 -36.73 34.89
N GLN A 225 -36.05 -36.73 33.70
CA GLN A 225 -35.79 -35.71 32.68
C GLN A 225 -36.13 -34.29 33.18
N GLU A 226 -37.21 -34.16 33.95
CA GLU A 226 -37.62 -32.89 34.57
C GLU A 226 -36.56 -32.34 35.55
N GLU A 227 -35.94 -33.23 36.33
CA GLU A 227 -34.88 -32.87 37.27
C GLU A 227 -33.60 -32.46 36.54
N VAL A 228 -33.25 -33.15 35.44
CA VAL A 228 -32.10 -32.79 34.60
C VAL A 228 -32.26 -31.40 34.00
N ASP A 229 -33.46 -31.07 33.50
CA ASP A 229 -33.76 -29.74 32.97
C ASP A 229 -33.73 -28.69 34.09
N SER A 230 -34.22 -29.02 35.28
CA SER A 230 -34.10 -28.14 36.46
C SER A 230 -32.64 -27.83 36.80
N TYR A 231 -31.74 -28.82 36.75
CA TYR A 231 -30.30 -28.63 36.97
C TYR A 231 -29.64 -27.80 35.86
N GLN A 232 -30.20 -27.75 34.65
CA GLN A 232 -29.73 -26.87 33.57
C GLN A 232 -30.13 -25.42 33.76
N LEU A 233 -31.23 -25.17 34.48
CA LEU A 233 -31.69 -23.82 34.80
C LEU A 233 -31.02 -23.24 36.06
N MET A 234 -30.45 -24.08 36.93
CA MET A 234 -29.70 -23.64 38.12
C MET A 234 -28.32 -23.07 37.79
N TYR A 235 -27.81 -22.19 38.67
CA TYR A 235 -26.46 -21.64 38.55
C TYR A 235 -25.37 -22.71 38.75
N GLU A 236 -24.19 -22.49 38.16
CA GLU A 236 -23.08 -23.45 38.14
C GLU A 236 -22.59 -23.89 39.53
N GLU A 237 -22.68 -23.00 40.53
CA GLU A 237 -22.25 -23.27 41.91
C GLU A 237 -23.22 -24.19 42.67
N ASP A 238 -24.52 -24.08 42.37
CA ASP A 238 -25.59 -24.84 43.03
C ASP A 238 -25.92 -26.16 42.31
N ARG A 239 -25.40 -26.33 41.08
CA ARG A 239 -25.57 -27.53 40.30
C ARG A 239 -24.85 -28.72 40.94
N PRO A 240 -25.46 -29.93 40.95
CA PRO A 240 -24.72 -31.13 41.33
C PRO A 240 -23.48 -31.28 40.43
N LYS A 241 -22.31 -31.48 41.06
CA LYS A 241 -21.01 -31.58 40.36
C LYS A 241 -20.95 -32.74 39.36
N PHE A 242 -21.73 -33.78 39.61
CA PHE A 242 -21.85 -34.95 38.76
C PHE A 242 -23.30 -35.43 38.74
N ILE A 243 -23.77 -35.85 37.56
CA ILE A 243 -25.09 -36.48 37.38
C ILE A 243 -24.84 -37.99 37.24
N PRO A 244 -25.31 -38.82 38.19
CA PRO A 244 -25.11 -40.26 38.12
C PRO A 244 -25.80 -40.84 36.89
N LYS A 245 -25.08 -41.71 36.20
CA LYS A 245 -25.58 -42.46 35.04
C LYS A 245 -25.26 -43.93 35.26
N ARG A 246 -26.10 -44.79 34.70
CA ARG A 246 -25.85 -46.22 34.62
C ARG A 246 -25.41 -46.60 33.21
#